data_AF-A0A838EM33-F1
#
_entry.id   AF-A0A838EM33-F1
#
_cell.length_a   1.000
_cell.length_b   1.000
_cell.length_c   1.000
_cell.angle_alpha   90.00
_cell.angle_beta   90.00
_cell.angle_gamma   90.00
#
_symmetry.space_group_name_H-M   'P 1'
#
loop_
_entity.id
_entity.type
_entity.pdbx_description
1 polymer ?
#
loop_
_entity_poly.entity_id
_entity_poly.type
_entity_poly.pdbx_seq_one_letter_code
_entity_poly.pdbx_strand_id
1 'polypeptide(L)'
;MKMQGKHPLVLRGTVLILLALGLFTFSLTQRAHTTLAASAVTLSVSGMNATVSNGIYTIKFDSSGTGTSLVWNGKELIGPAKGFYSSINGGTGFSPNQLKVVTNTSTMADIAYISSWGELHYVVRTGVSGLYSYFVATGIGTVGEFRTLYRVNGGIFRTGYNSVRSLAFPTLSQINSAKVLQDSTYQLADGSVYTKYDATTYVQQDKLHGVYGGGYGVWVISPSHEYVNGGPMKQELTVHVEANSGDGTVLNMLSASHFGTPSVAIPNGKIYGPWLVYFNNGSISDAQSQAGLEGASWPYSWLSNAHYPLSRTTVTGTLRLANGQPAAGATVALAKPGGDLYAQGADYIFSTQADANGNFTIPKVRPATYSLYAFANGVSTA
;
A
#
# COMPACT_ATOMS: atom_id res chain seq x y z
N MET A 1 -29.31 -24.15 -53.81
CA MET A 1 -29.40 -23.28 -52.62
C MET A 1 -29.55 -24.17 -51.39
N LYS A 2 -28.41 -24.48 -50.76
CA LYS A 2 -28.17 -25.19 -49.48
C LYS A 2 -26.64 -25.37 -49.44
N MET A 3 -25.94 -24.63 -48.57
CA MET A 3 -24.51 -24.85 -48.34
C MET A 3 -24.36 -25.91 -47.25
N GLN A 4 -23.85 -27.09 -47.63
CA GLN A 4 -23.35 -28.11 -46.71
C GLN A 4 -21.86 -27.88 -46.44
N GLY A 5 -21.47 -28.16 -45.20
CA GLY A 5 -20.27 -27.64 -44.56
C GLY A 5 -18.92 -28.14 -45.09
N LYS A 6 -17.89 -27.35 -44.80
CA LYS A 6 -16.50 -27.77 -44.78
C LYS A 6 -16.03 -27.80 -43.33
N HIS A 7 -15.57 -28.97 -42.89
CA HIS A 7 -14.91 -29.17 -41.61
C HIS A 7 -13.58 -28.40 -41.54
N PRO A 8 -13.15 -27.96 -40.33
CA PRO A 8 -11.84 -27.36 -40.13
C PRO A 8 -10.73 -28.40 -40.24
N LEU A 9 -9.66 -28.02 -40.93
CA LEU A 9 -8.42 -28.77 -41.05
C LEU A 9 -7.70 -28.77 -39.68
N VAL A 10 -7.64 -29.92 -39.02
CA VAL A 10 -6.86 -30.10 -37.79
C VAL A 10 -5.42 -30.44 -38.19
N LEU A 11 -4.50 -29.47 -38.11
CA LEU A 11 -3.06 -29.78 -38.12
C LEU A 11 -2.68 -30.40 -36.77
N ARG A 12 -2.43 -31.72 -36.75
CA ARG A 12 -1.67 -32.36 -35.67
C ARG A 12 -0.20 -32.28 -36.02
N GLY A 13 0.48 -31.26 -35.50
CA GLY A 13 1.94 -31.14 -35.54
C GLY A 13 2.55 -31.73 -34.29
N THR A 14 3.32 -32.81 -34.44
CA THR A 14 4.22 -33.33 -33.41
C THR A 14 5.43 -32.40 -33.34
N VAL A 15 5.57 -31.63 -32.25
CA VAL A 15 6.80 -30.85 -31.99
C VAL A 15 7.84 -31.80 -31.41
N LEU A 16 8.80 -32.19 -32.24
CA LEU A 16 10.02 -32.88 -31.81
C LEU A 16 10.99 -31.83 -31.27
N ILE A 17 11.14 -31.72 -29.95
CA ILE A 17 12.19 -30.88 -29.34
C ILE A 17 13.50 -31.66 -29.42
N LEU A 18 14.32 -31.36 -30.42
CA LEU A 18 15.73 -31.76 -30.45
C LEU A 18 16.51 -30.88 -29.45
N LEU A 19 16.89 -31.44 -28.30
CA LEU A 19 17.93 -30.86 -27.45
C LEU A 19 19.28 -31.04 -28.15
N ALA A 20 19.77 -29.99 -28.79
CA ALA A 20 21.19 -29.88 -29.12
C ALA A 20 21.96 -29.50 -27.84
N LEU A 21 22.69 -30.46 -27.24
CA LEU A 21 23.70 -30.15 -26.23
C LEU A 21 24.87 -29.43 -26.90
N GLY A 22 24.81 -28.10 -26.97
CA GLY A 22 25.99 -27.27 -27.18
C GLY A 22 26.74 -27.14 -25.86
N LEU A 23 27.92 -27.77 -25.74
CA LEU A 23 28.86 -27.46 -24.68
C LEU A 23 29.39 -26.03 -24.87
N PHE A 24 28.74 -25.06 -24.22
CA PHE A 24 29.34 -23.77 -23.95
C PHE A 24 30.09 -23.87 -22.62
N THR A 25 31.42 -23.93 -22.68
CA THR A 25 32.28 -23.70 -21.52
C THR A 25 32.18 -22.22 -21.15
N PHE A 26 31.25 -21.88 -20.25
CA PHE A 26 31.28 -20.61 -19.55
C PHE A 26 32.36 -20.68 -18.47
N SER A 27 33.44 -19.93 -18.66
CA SER A 27 34.41 -19.64 -17.60
C SER A 27 33.70 -18.79 -16.54
N LEU A 28 33.07 -19.41 -15.54
CA LEU A 28 32.59 -18.69 -14.35
C LEU A 28 33.82 -18.21 -13.56
N THR A 29 34.19 -16.94 -13.74
CA THR A 29 34.86 -16.22 -12.66
C THR A 29 33.85 -16.05 -11.53
N GLN A 30 33.82 -17.00 -10.60
CA GLN A 30 33.18 -16.80 -9.29
C GLN A 30 33.92 -15.67 -8.59
N ARG A 31 33.39 -14.44 -8.70
CA ARG A 31 33.62 -13.46 -7.63
C ARG A 31 32.91 -14.02 -6.41
N ALA A 32 33.66 -14.38 -5.39
CA ALA A 32 33.14 -14.62 -4.07
C ALA A 32 32.43 -13.34 -3.61
N HIS A 33 31.11 -13.27 -3.82
CA HIS A 33 30.27 -12.38 -3.05
C HIS A 33 30.28 -12.97 -1.64
N THR A 34 31.07 -12.38 -0.75
CA THR A 34 30.86 -12.54 0.69
C THR A 34 29.45 -12.03 0.98
N THR A 35 28.48 -12.94 0.99
CA THR A 35 27.17 -12.70 1.59
C THR A 35 27.42 -12.48 3.07
N LEU A 36 27.55 -11.21 3.48
CA LEU A 36 27.43 -10.85 4.88
C LEU A 36 26.08 -11.39 5.35
N ALA A 37 26.11 -12.26 6.37
CA ALA A 37 24.88 -12.75 6.98
C ALA A 37 24.06 -11.54 7.45
N ALA A 38 22.78 -11.49 7.07
CA ALA A 38 21.92 -10.40 7.49
C ALA A 38 21.87 -10.34 9.02
N SER A 39 21.99 -9.13 9.58
CA SER A 39 21.98 -8.93 11.03
C SER A 39 20.69 -9.47 11.64
N ALA A 40 20.81 -10.04 12.85
CA ALA A 40 19.67 -10.55 13.59
C ALA A 40 18.72 -9.41 13.97
N VAL A 41 17.42 -9.69 13.96
CA VAL A 41 16.40 -8.83 14.55
C VAL A 41 16.54 -8.86 16.07
N THR A 42 16.48 -7.69 16.67
CA THR A 42 16.51 -7.48 18.12
C THR A 42 15.29 -6.67 18.53
N LEU A 43 14.68 -7.06 19.65
CA LEU A 43 13.50 -6.41 20.23
C LEU A 43 13.76 -6.20 21.72
N SER A 44 13.56 -4.98 22.19
CA SER A 44 13.50 -4.62 23.61
C SER A 44 12.15 -4.00 23.91
N VAL A 45 11.49 -4.47 24.98
CA VAL A 45 10.19 -3.97 25.45
C VAL A 45 10.31 -3.59 26.91
N SER A 46 9.83 -2.39 27.26
CA SER A 46 9.77 -1.89 28.63
C SER A 46 8.43 -1.19 28.87
N GLY A 47 7.52 -1.88 29.56
CA GLY A 47 6.12 -1.47 29.67
C GLY A 47 5.47 -1.44 28.28
N MET A 48 4.89 -0.30 27.92
CA MET A 48 4.28 -0.07 26.61
C MET A 48 5.26 0.49 25.55
N ASN A 49 6.55 0.64 25.89
CA ASN A 49 7.55 1.13 24.95
C ASN A 49 8.28 -0.05 24.30
N ALA A 50 8.60 0.08 23.01
CA ALA A 50 9.37 -0.92 22.27
C ALA A 50 10.52 -0.28 21.49
N THR A 51 11.62 -1.01 21.32
CA THR A 51 12.70 -0.67 20.40
C THR A 51 13.02 -1.91 19.57
N VAL A 52 13.01 -1.75 18.25
CA VAL A 52 13.26 -2.84 17.30
C VAL A 52 14.38 -2.44 16.35
N SER A 53 15.32 -3.35 16.10
CA SER A 53 16.39 -3.15 15.13
C SER A 53 16.65 -4.43 14.36
N ASN A 54 16.97 -4.32 13.07
CA ASN A 54 17.42 -5.44 12.23
C ASN A 54 18.84 -5.23 11.68
N GLY A 55 19.59 -4.30 12.27
CA GLY A 55 20.93 -3.90 11.83
C GLY A 55 20.97 -2.95 10.62
N ILE A 56 19.85 -2.76 9.90
CA ILE A 56 19.74 -1.74 8.82
C ILE A 56 19.24 -0.42 9.42
N TYR A 57 18.24 -0.51 10.30
CA TYR A 57 17.66 0.63 11.01
C TYR A 57 17.27 0.24 12.43
N THR A 58 17.01 1.26 13.24
CA THR A 58 16.40 1.12 14.57
C THR A 58 15.17 2.01 14.64
N ILE A 59 14.06 1.48 15.13
CA ILE A 59 12.83 2.22 15.39
C ILE A 59 12.41 2.08 16.86
N LYS A 60 11.89 3.16 17.43
CA LYS A 60 11.34 3.20 18.79
C LYS A 60 9.87 3.55 18.77
N PHE A 61 9.09 2.87 19.60
CA PHE A 61 7.67 3.10 19.80
C PHE A 61 7.41 3.49 21.25
N ASP A 62 6.53 4.47 21.44
CA ASP A 62 6.10 4.92 22.76
C ASP A 62 4.85 4.18 23.27
N SER A 63 4.34 4.59 24.43
CA SER A 63 3.17 4.00 25.04
C SER A 63 1.87 4.17 24.26
N SER A 64 1.81 5.13 23.33
CA SER A 64 0.66 5.35 22.44
C SER A 64 0.74 4.49 21.18
N GLY A 65 1.76 3.64 21.03
CA GLY A 65 2.02 2.90 19.81
C GLY A 65 2.52 3.78 18.67
N THR A 66 3.00 4.99 18.99
CA THR A 66 3.57 5.91 18.01
C THR A 66 5.05 5.60 17.82
N GLY A 67 5.49 5.42 16.58
CA GLY A 67 6.90 5.37 16.26
C GLY A 67 7.49 6.77 16.44
N THR A 68 8.34 6.98 17.44
CA THR A 68 8.85 8.32 17.84
C THR A 68 10.29 8.58 17.40
N SER A 69 11.02 7.55 16.98
CA SER A 69 12.38 7.67 16.47
C SER A 69 12.61 6.61 15.41
N LEU A 70 13.23 7.00 14.30
CA LEU A 70 13.64 6.13 13.22
C LEU A 70 15.05 6.51 12.80
N VAL A 71 16.04 5.70 13.19
CA VAL A 71 17.44 5.88 12.80
C VAL A 71 17.77 4.92 11.67
N TRP A 72 18.01 5.45 10.48
CA TRP A 72 18.44 4.71 9.29
C TRP A 72 19.73 5.30 8.76
N ASN A 73 20.74 4.46 8.50
CA ASN A 73 22.08 4.89 8.06
C ASN A 73 22.67 6.02 8.93
N GLY A 74 22.53 5.91 10.25
CA GLY A 74 23.03 6.88 11.22
C GLY A 74 22.24 8.20 11.32
N LYS A 75 21.17 8.37 10.54
CA LYS A 75 20.34 9.59 10.53
C LYS A 75 18.98 9.33 11.18
N GLU A 76 18.61 10.19 12.13
CA GLU A 76 17.25 10.27 12.65
C GLU A 76 16.32 10.93 11.60
N LEU A 77 15.34 10.17 11.13
CA LEU A 77 14.42 10.54 10.05
C LEU A 77 13.10 11.13 10.55
N ILE A 78 12.63 10.77 11.76
CA ILE A 78 11.43 11.37 12.36
C ILE A 78 11.79 12.74 12.95
N GLY A 79 12.84 12.78 13.78
CA GLY A 79 13.33 14.02 14.39
C GLY A 79 12.24 14.76 15.17
N PRO A 80 11.96 16.05 14.87
CA PRO A 80 10.95 16.82 15.58
C PRO A 80 9.51 16.52 15.13
N ALA A 81 9.33 15.68 14.11
CA ALA A 81 8.02 15.36 13.58
C ALA A 81 7.21 14.49 14.54
N LYS A 82 5.90 14.43 14.31
CA LYS A 82 4.98 13.65 15.18
C LYS A 82 5.25 12.15 15.20
N GLY A 83 5.88 11.60 14.16
CA GLY A 83 6.18 10.18 14.06
C GLY A 83 5.08 9.33 13.42
N PHE A 84 5.10 8.04 13.69
CA PHE A 84 4.32 7.02 12.99
C PHE A 84 3.13 6.58 13.83
N TYR A 85 1.90 6.93 13.45
CA TYR A 85 0.72 6.68 14.28
C TYR A 85 -0.53 6.38 13.45
N SER A 86 -1.61 5.99 14.12
CA SER A 86 -2.92 5.78 13.50
C SER A 86 -3.96 6.73 14.09
N SER A 87 -4.95 7.10 13.28
CA SER A 87 -6.06 7.96 13.70
C SER A 87 -7.36 7.64 12.94
N ILE A 88 -8.48 8.07 13.52
CA ILE A 88 -9.78 8.14 12.85
C ILE A 88 -10.31 9.58 12.80
N ASN A 89 -11.20 9.81 11.83
CA ASN A 89 -12.03 11.02 11.71
C ASN A 89 -11.24 12.33 11.81
N GLY A 90 -10.08 12.41 11.18
CA GLY A 90 -9.29 13.64 11.09
C GLY A 90 -8.45 13.98 12.32
N GLY A 91 -8.66 13.35 13.49
CA GLY A 91 -7.99 13.82 14.71
C GLY A 91 -8.01 12.90 15.93
N THR A 92 -8.89 11.89 16.02
CA THR A 92 -8.86 10.97 17.17
C THR A 92 -7.71 9.99 16.98
N GLY A 93 -6.71 10.03 17.86
CA GLY A 93 -5.55 9.13 17.80
C GLY A 93 -5.87 7.74 18.34
N PHE A 94 -5.20 6.72 17.79
CA PHE A 94 -5.20 5.38 18.35
C PHE A 94 -4.60 5.41 19.76
N SER A 95 -5.31 4.81 20.73
CA SER A 95 -4.92 4.84 22.15
C SER A 95 -4.90 3.41 22.69
N PRO A 96 -3.77 2.69 22.57
CA PRO A 96 -3.64 1.34 23.08
C PRO A 96 -3.54 1.31 24.60
N ASN A 97 -4.01 0.22 25.19
CA ASN A 97 -3.86 -0.09 26.61
C ASN A 97 -3.00 -1.34 26.85
N GLN A 98 -2.59 -2.00 25.78
CA GLN A 98 -1.75 -3.19 25.82
C GLN A 98 -0.76 -3.21 24.66
N LEU A 99 0.46 -3.65 24.95
CA LEU A 99 1.49 -4.01 23.98
C LEU A 99 1.74 -5.50 24.12
N LYS A 100 1.62 -6.24 23.02
CA LYS A 100 1.84 -7.68 22.95
C LYS A 100 2.99 -7.98 22.00
N VAL A 101 3.95 -8.78 22.44
CA VAL A 101 4.94 -9.39 21.55
C VAL A 101 4.30 -10.63 20.93
N VAL A 102 4.05 -10.59 19.63
CA VAL A 102 3.42 -11.67 18.87
C VAL A 102 4.49 -12.65 18.38
N THR A 103 5.59 -12.13 17.83
CA THR A 103 6.75 -12.91 17.43
C THR A 103 8.03 -12.20 17.86
N ASN A 104 9.03 -12.95 18.32
CA ASN A 104 10.37 -12.44 18.59
C ASN A 104 11.41 -13.53 18.29
N THR A 105 12.00 -13.49 17.11
CA THR A 105 13.06 -14.38 16.66
C THR A 105 14.20 -13.57 16.04
N SER A 106 15.33 -14.20 15.76
CA SER A 106 16.46 -13.56 15.09
C SER A 106 16.15 -13.08 13.67
N THR A 107 15.04 -13.49 13.07
CA THR A 107 14.66 -13.10 11.70
C THR A 107 13.42 -12.21 11.66
N MET A 108 12.64 -12.13 12.74
CA MET A 108 11.38 -11.38 12.78
C MET A 108 10.99 -10.95 14.20
N ALA A 109 10.58 -9.69 14.33
CA ALA A 109 9.83 -9.21 15.48
C ALA A 109 8.47 -8.70 15.00
N ASP A 110 7.39 -9.11 15.67
CA ASP A 110 6.03 -8.62 15.47
C ASP A 110 5.50 -8.17 16.83
N ILE A 111 5.19 -6.88 16.94
CA ILE A 111 4.58 -6.28 18.12
C ILE A 111 3.21 -5.73 17.77
N ALA A 112 2.24 -5.95 18.65
CA ALA A 112 0.87 -5.47 18.50
C ALA A 112 0.52 -4.50 19.62
N TYR A 113 0.13 -3.28 19.25
CA TYR A 113 -0.54 -2.36 20.15
C TYR A 113 -2.05 -2.57 20.06
N ILE A 114 -2.70 -2.83 21.18
CA ILE A 114 -4.09 -3.26 21.26
C ILE A 114 -4.93 -2.18 21.94
N SER A 115 -6.06 -1.83 21.34
CA SER A 115 -7.07 -0.95 21.90
C SER A 115 -8.49 -1.51 21.66
N SER A 116 -9.51 -0.77 22.08
CA SER A 116 -10.90 -1.09 21.72
C SER A 116 -11.18 -1.05 20.21
N TRP A 117 -10.34 -0.35 19.43
CA TRP A 117 -10.48 -0.31 17.97
C TRP A 117 -10.05 -1.63 17.32
N GLY A 118 -9.02 -2.26 17.87
CA GLY A 118 -8.34 -3.40 17.26
C GLY A 118 -6.85 -3.45 17.60
N GLU A 119 -6.11 -4.25 16.83
CA GLU A 119 -4.68 -4.50 16.99
C GLU A 119 -3.90 -3.85 15.84
N LEU A 120 -3.02 -2.88 16.17
CA LEU A 120 -2.08 -2.28 15.24
C LEU A 120 -0.72 -2.98 15.37
N HIS A 121 -0.30 -3.65 14.31
CA HIS A 121 0.93 -4.43 14.29
C HIS A 121 2.06 -3.71 13.58
N TYR A 122 3.27 -3.88 14.10
CA TYR A 122 4.52 -3.51 13.46
C TYR A 122 5.43 -4.73 13.38
N VAL A 123 5.80 -5.11 12.16
CA VAL A 123 6.62 -6.29 11.88
C VAL A 123 7.94 -5.89 11.25
N VAL A 124 9.04 -6.20 11.92
CA VAL A 124 10.41 -5.97 11.45
C VAL A 124 11.03 -7.32 11.08
N ARG A 125 11.61 -7.41 9.88
CA ARG A 125 12.24 -8.64 9.37
C ARG A 125 13.71 -8.39 9.03
N THR A 126 14.53 -9.43 9.15
CA THR A 126 15.93 -9.36 8.73
C THR A 126 16.04 -9.08 7.22
N GLY A 127 17.04 -8.29 6.82
CA GLY A 127 17.30 -7.97 5.41
C GLY A 127 16.31 -6.98 4.75
N VAL A 128 15.28 -6.52 5.47
CA VAL A 128 14.29 -5.56 4.93
C VAL A 128 14.60 -4.16 5.44
N SER A 129 14.79 -3.20 4.53
CA SER A 129 14.99 -1.79 4.88
C SER A 129 13.65 -1.09 5.13
N GLY A 130 12.86 -1.61 6.07
CA GLY A 130 11.52 -1.13 6.35
C GLY A 130 10.77 -2.03 7.32
N LEU A 131 9.65 -1.53 7.84
CA LEU A 131 8.74 -2.31 8.68
C LEU A 131 7.41 -2.54 7.97
N TYR A 132 6.86 -3.74 8.10
CA TYR A 132 5.48 -4.00 7.71
C TYR A 132 4.53 -3.54 8.80
N SER A 133 3.34 -3.12 8.40
CA SER A 133 2.25 -2.79 9.31
C SER A 133 0.96 -3.37 8.80
N TYR A 134 0.10 -3.78 9.72
CA TYR A 134 -1.27 -4.19 9.43
C TYR A 134 -2.16 -3.91 10.64
N PHE A 135 -3.47 -3.89 10.43
CA PHE A 135 -4.45 -3.64 11.49
C PHE A 135 -5.56 -4.68 11.46
N VAL A 136 -5.88 -5.28 12.61
CA VAL A 136 -7.03 -6.18 12.77
C VAL A 136 -8.09 -5.48 13.60
N ALA A 137 -9.23 -5.18 12.99
CA ALA A 137 -10.31 -4.44 13.64
C ALA A 137 -11.08 -5.31 14.64
N THR A 138 -11.42 -4.74 15.79
CA THR A 138 -12.30 -5.35 16.79
C THR A 138 -13.59 -4.53 16.95
N GLY A 139 -13.45 -3.23 17.24
CA GLY A 139 -14.57 -2.38 17.65
C GLY A 139 -14.39 -0.90 17.27
N ILE A 140 -13.68 -0.60 16.19
CA ILE A 140 -13.41 0.79 15.73
C ILE A 140 -14.69 1.56 15.32
N GLY A 141 -15.78 0.84 14.99
CA GLY A 141 -17.08 1.42 14.70
C GLY A 141 -17.22 2.00 13.29
N THR A 142 -18.08 3.02 13.16
CA THR A 142 -18.29 3.75 11.90
C THR A 142 -17.35 4.93 11.82
N VAL A 143 -16.54 4.96 10.76
CA VAL A 143 -15.53 6.00 10.55
C VAL A 143 -15.76 6.71 9.21
N GLY A 144 -15.63 8.03 9.23
CA GLY A 144 -15.46 8.84 8.02
C GLY A 144 -14.00 8.87 7.55
N GLU A 145 -13.07 8.47 8.41
CA GLU A 145 -11.66 8.31 8.06
C GLU A 145 -11.00 7.31 9.02
N PHE A 146 -10.19 6.40 8.50
CA PHE A 146 -9.24 5.57 9.22
C PHE A 146 -7.93 5.52 8.43
N ARG A 147 -6.83 5.88 9.08
CA ARG A 147 -5.53 6.05 8.42
C ARG A 147 -4.37 5.70 9.35
N THR A 148 -3.25 5.38 8.74
CA THR A 148 -1.93 5.48 9.38
C THR A 148 -1.14 6.61 8.74
N LEU A 149 -0.39 7.35 9.55
CA LEU A 149 0.42 8.47 9.12
C LEU A 149 1.87 8.23 9.50
N TYR A 150 2.76 8.60 8.60
CA TYR A 150 4.21 8.55 8.80
C TYR A 150 4.74 9.97 8.67
N ARG A 151 4.82 10.65 9.81
CA ARG A 151 5.29 12.04 9.88
C ARG A 151 6.77 12.07 10.18
N VAL A 152 7.52 12.66 9.27
CA VAL A 152 8.99 12.67 9.25
C VAL A 152 9.52 14.09 9.17
N ASN A 153 10.82 14.24 9.44
CA ASN A 153 11.47 15.54 9.56
C ASN A 153 11.30 16.37 8.28
N GLY A 154 10.46 17.39 8.38
CA GLY A 154 10.15 18.31 7.27
C GLY A 154 11.32 19.16 6.80
N GLY A 155 12.46 19.18 7.50
CA GLY A 155 13.71 19.78 7.01
C GLY A 155 14.52 18.86 6.09
N ILE A 156 14.30 17.55 6.16
CA ILE A 156 14.95 16.55 5.29
C ILE A 156 14.06 16.27 4.08
N PHE A 157 12.79 15.98 4.34
CA PHE A 157 11.83 15.49 3.35
C PHE A 157 11.03 16.64 2.76
N ARG A 158 11.56 17.22 1.67
CA ARG A 158 10.99 18.41 1.00
C ARG A 158 10.25 18.11 -0.30
N THR A 159 10.18 16.84 -0.68
CA THR A 159 9.52 16.41 -1.92
C THR A 159 8.66 15.19 -1.64
N GLY A 160 7.39 15.25 -2.05
CA GLY A 160 6.48 14.11 -2.07
C GLY A 160 6.45 13.44 -3.45
N TYR A 161 6.02 12.18 -3.50
CA TYR A 161 5.76 11.41 -4.71
C TYR A 161 4.49 10.59 -4.52
N ASN A 162 3.57 10.63 -5.49
CA ASN A 162 2.22 10.06 -5.37
C ASN A 162 1.95 8.92 -6.39
N SER A 163 2.94 8.07 -6.68
CA SER A 163 2.93 7.09 -7.78
C SER A 163 2.98 7.68 -9.20
N VAL A 164 2.62 8.95 -9.41
CA VAL A 164 2.54 9.57 -10.75
C VAL A 164 3.63 10.61 -10.95
N ARG A 165 3.80 11.50 -9.98
CA ARG A 165 4.72 12.64 -10.10
C ARG A 165 5.34 13.01 -8.76
N SER A 166 6.41 13.77 -8.82
CA SER A 166 7.00 14.42 -7.65
C SER A 166 6.38 15.79 -7.43
N LEU A 167 6.18 16.17 -6.17
CA LEU A 167 5.63 17.46 -5.74
C LEU A 167 6.58 18.10 -4.73
N ALA A 168 7.06 19.31 -5.02
CA ALA A 168 7.84 20.09 -4.07
C ALA A 168 6.94 20.63 -2.95
N PHE A 169 7.38 20.51 -1.70
CA PHE A 169 6.63 21.04 -0.56
C PHE A 169 7.08 22.47 -0.22
N PRO A 170 6.15 23.40 0.07
CA PRO A 170 6.50 24.69 0.67
C PRO A 170 6.95 24.50 2.12
N THR A 171 7.84 25.37 2.58
CA THR A 171 8.31 25.38 3.97
C THR A 171 7.18 25.79 4.90
N LEU A 172 7.30 25.46 6.19
CA LEU A 172 6.33 25.93 7.19
C LEU A 172 6.27 27.47 7.21
N SER A 173 7.41 28.15 7.06
CA SER A 173 7.43 29.62 6.96
C SER A 173 6.65 30.13 5.76
N GLN A 174 6.79 29.48 4.59
CA GLN A 174 6.02 29.87 3.41
C GLN A 174 4.52 29.64 3.61
N ILE A 175 4.11 28.54 4.24
CA ILE A 175 2.70 28.28 4.58
C ILE A 175 2.17 29.33 5.56
N ASN A 176 2.92 29.65 6.63
CA ASN A 176 2.50 30.61 7.65
C ASN A 176 2.36 32.03 7.11
N SER A 177 3.13 32.39 6.08
CA SER A 177 3.05 33.68 5.39
C SER A 177 2.08 33.69 4.20
N ALA A 178 1.53 32.53 3.82
CA ALA A 178 0.66 32.40 2.66
C ALA A 178 -0.77 32.87 2.96
N LYS A 179 -1.47 33.28 1.90
CA LYS A 179 -2.91 33.53 1.98
C LYS A 179 -3.64 32.19 2.00
N VAL A 180 -4.41 31.92 3.05
CA VAL A 180 -5.29 30.75 3.12
C VAL A 180 -6.45 30.93 2.13
N LEU A 181 -6.62 29.99 1.20
CA LEU A 181 -7.72 29.99 0.23
C LEU A 181 -8.85 29.05 0.66
N GLN A 182 -8.50 27.88 1.21
CA GLN A 182 -9.43 26.85 1.71
C GLN A 182 -8.68 25.95 2.72
N ASP A 183 -9.37 24.96 3.31
CA ASP A 183 -8.73 23.87 4.07
C ASP A 183 -7.50 23.34 3.32
N SER A 184 -6.35 23.44 4.00
CA SER A 184 -5.07 22.92 3.53
C SER A 184 -4.69 23.38 2.11
N THR A 185 -5.11 24.60 1.73
CA THR A 185 -4.89 25.20 0.41
C THR A 185 -4.42 26.65 0.57
N TYR A 186 -3.25 26.96 0.05
CA TYR A 186 -2.50 28.18 0.34
C TYR A 186 -1.98 28.82 -0.95
N GLN A 187 -2.20 30.12 -1.11
CA GLN A 187 -1.52 30.91 -2.12
C GLN A 187 -0.22 31.47 -1.55
N LEU A 188 0.90 31.00 -2.10
CA LEU A 188 2.25 31.41 -1.70
C LEU A 188 2.56 32.84 -2.18
N ALA A 189 3.65 33.41 -1.65
CA ALA A 189 4.05 34.79 -1.96
C ALA A 189 4.39 35.04 -3.44
N ASP A 190 4.79 34.00 -4.18
CA ASP A 190 5.05 34.05 -5.62
C ASP A 190 3.76 33.91 -6.46
N GLY A 191 2.60 33.81 -5.82
CA GLY A 191 1.29 33.65 -6.46
C GLY A 191 0.90 32.21 -6.78
N SER A 192 1.81 31.24 -6.63
CA SER A 192 1.50 29.82 -6.82
C SER A 192 0.57 29.29 -5.73
N VAL A 193 -0.17 28.23 -6.03
CA VAL A 193 -1.08 27.58 -5.09
C VAL A 193 -0.52 26.22 -4.71
N TYR A 194 -0.40 25.98 -3.41
CA TYR A 194 -0.11 24.67 -2.84
C TYR A 194 -1.36 24.13 -2.15
N THR A 195 -1.72 22.89 -2.46
CA THR A 195 -2.78 22.17 -1.75
C THR A 195 -2.41 20.71 -1.51
N LYS A 196 -2.79 20.17 -0.35
CA LYS A 196 -2.60 18.73 -0.06
C LYS A 196 -3.34 17.84 -1.07
N TYR A 197 -4.42 18.35 -1.68
CA TYR A 197 -5.25 17.60 -2.62
C TYR A 197 -4.55 17.33 -3.97
N ASP A 198 -3.50 18.09 -4.32
CA ASP A 198 -2.74 17.88 -5.57
C ASP A 198 -1.91 16.60 -5.58
N ALA A 199 -1.67 16.02 -4.39
CA ALA A 199 -0.99 14.76 -4.22
C ALA A 199 -1.94 13.55 -4.29
N THR A 200 -3.25 13.76 -4.47
CA THR A 200 -4.20 12.65 -4.54
C THR A 200 -3.94 11.76 -5.76
N THR A 201 -4.31 10.49 -5.65
CA THR A 201 -4.20 9.52 -6.75
C THR A 201 -5.30 8.47 -6.65
N TYR A 202 -5.52 7.73 -7.73
CA TYR A 202 -6.39 6.55 -7.72
C TYR A 202 -5.73 5.42 -6.93
N VAL A 203 -6.39 4.92 -5.90
CA VAL A 203 -5.87 3.88 -5.01
C VAL A 203 -5.46 2.63 -5.79
N GLN A 204 -6.22 2.24 -6.82
CA GLN A 204 -5.89 1.08 -7.65
C GLN A 204 -4.55 1.24 -8.42
N GLN A 205 -4.13 2.47 -8.70
CA GLN A 205 -2.88 2.79 -9.40
C GLN A 205 -1.71 3.00 -8.43
N ASP A 206 -2.00 3.20 -7.15
CA ASP A 206 -1.03 3.54 -6.14
C ASP A 206 -0.25 2.31 -5.64
N LYS A 207 0.84 1.97 -6.31
CA LYS A 207 1.72 0.89 -5.84
C LYS A 207 2.67 1.37 -4.75
N LEU A 208 2.95 2.68 -4.73
CA LEU A 208 3.99 3.29 -3.91
C LEU A 208 3.82 4.82 -3.85
N HIS A 209 3.80 5.38 -2.66
CA HIS A 209 3.92 6.84 -2.48
C HIS A 209 4.79 7.14 -1.27
N GLY A 210 5.33 8.34 -1.19
CA GLY A 210 6.26 8.67 -0.12
C GLY A 210 6.89 10.03 -0.23
N VAL A 211 7.77 10.32 0.71
CA VAL A 211 8.53 11.57 0.76
C VAL A 211 10.02 11.27 0.70
N TYR A 212 10.77 12.16 0.04
CA TYR A 212 12.21 12.01 -0.14
C TYR A 212 12.94 13.36 -0.11
N GLY A 213 14.24 13.31 0.15
CA GLY A 213 15.12 14.47 0.22
C GLY A 213 16.36 14.21 1.08
N GLY A 214 17.42 15.00 0.88
CA GLY A 214 18.64 14.92 1.69
C GLY A 214 19.38 13.57 1.62
N GLY A 215 19.13 12.76 0.60
CA GLY A 215 19.67 11.39 0.48
C GLY A 215 18.89 10.33 1.26
N TYR A 216 17.62 10.59 1.59
CA TYR A 216 16.74 9.69 2.31
C TYR A 216 15.35 9.64 1.66
N GLY A 217 14.65 8.52 1.83
CA GLY A 217 13.27 8.32 1.38
C GLY A 217 12.48 7.49 2.40
N VAL A 218 11.21 7.84 2.58
CA VAL A 218 10.24 7.09 3.40
C VAL A 218 8.98 6.88 2.56
N TRP A 219 8.62 5.62 2.34
CA TRP A 219 7.61 5.21 1.37
C TRP A 219 6.59 4.27 2.00
N VAL A 220 5.34 4.37 1.59
CA VAL A 220 4.33 3.35 1.80
C VAL A 220 4.22 2.52 0.52
N ILE A 221 4.37 1.21 0.66
CA ILE A 221 4.23 0.22 -0.41
C ILE A 221 3.11 -0.74 -0.03
N SER A 222 2.02 -0.69 -0.78
CA SER A 222 0.85 -1.54 -0.56
C SER A 222 0.68 -2.49 -1.76
N PRO A 223 1.00 -3.79 -1.61
CA PRO A 223 0.85 -4.76 -2.70
C PRO A 223 -0.62 -5.08 -3.02
N SER A 224 -1.54 -4.69 -2.16
CA SER A 224 -2.98 -4.87 -2.32
C SER A 224 -3.74 -3.75 -1.61
N HIS A 225 -4.84 -3.32 -2.24
CA HIS A 225 -5.80 -2.36 -1.70
C HIS A 225 -7.17 -2.99 -1.48
N GLU A 226 -7.23 -4.32 -1.39
CA GLU A 226 -8.49 -5.07 -1.29
C GLU A 226 -9.40 -4.62 -0.14
N TYR A 227 -8.83 -4.01 0.90
CA TYR A 227 -9.52 -3.58 2.11
C TYR A 227 -10.07 -2.15 2.05
N VAL A 228 -9.70 -1.35 1.04
CA VAL A 228 -10.10 0.05 0.93
C VAL A 228 -11.54 0.18 0.42
N ASN A 229 -12.28 1.15 0.95
CA ASN A 229 -13.67 1.42 0.54
C ASN A 229 -13.75 2.22 -0.77
N GLY A 230 -14.92 2.23 -1.40
CA GLY A 230 -15.19 3.15 -2.52
C GLY A 230 -14.82 2.63 -3.90
N GLY A 231 -14.60 1.33 -4.05
CA GLY A 231 -14.49 0.70 -5.35
C GLY A 231 -13.25 1.10 -6.19
N PRO A 232 -13.22 0.70 -7.48
CA PRO A 232 -12.02 0.84 -8.33
C PRO A 232 -11.63 2.29 -8.64
N MET A 233 -12.57 3.22 -8.53
CA MET A 233 -12.35 4.65 -8.81
C MET A 233 -12.00 5.45 -7.55
N LYS A 234 -11.80 4.79 -6.40
CA LYS A 234 -11.44 5.47 -5.16
C LYS A 234 -10.17 6.29 -5.36
N GLN A 235 -10.24 7.56 -5.00
CA GLN A 235 -9.09 8.44 -4.86
C GLN A 235 -8.81 8.68 -3.38
N GLU A 236 -7.54 8.84 -3.04
CA GLU A 236 -7.14 9.23 -1.69
C GLU A 236 -5.95 10.17 -1.64
N LEU A 237 -5.83 10.83 -0.49
CA LEU A 237 -4.66 11.60 -0.10
C LEU A 237 -3.44 10.67 0.11
N THR A 238 -2.27 11.08 -0.37
CA THR A 238 -1.02 10.28 -0.24
C THR A 238 0.05 11.00 0.57
N VAL A 239 0.45 12.20 0.16
CA VAL A 239 1.57 12.92 0.79
C VAL A 239 1.28 14.40 0.89
N HIS A 240 1.80 15.06 1.92
CA HIS A 240 1.71 16.51 2.06
C HIS A 240 2.72 17.00 3.10
N VAL A 241 2.93 18.33 3.18
CA VAL A 241 3.50 18.97 4.36
C VAL A 241 2.41 19.30 5.37
N GLU A 242 2.59 18.93 6.63
CA GLU A 242 1.68 19.36 7.71
C GLU A 242 1.78 20.87 7.90
N ALA A 243 0.65 21.57 7.75
CA ALA A 243 0.61 23.03 7.82
C ALA A 243 0.94 23.60 9.21
N ASN A 244 0.76 22.84 10.29
CA ASN A 244 1.00 23.31 11.66
C ASN A 244 2.44 23.10 12.16
N SER A 245 3.17 22.13 11.63
CA SER A 245 4.52 21.79 12.14
C SER A 245 5.58 21.64 11.05
N GLY A 246 5.17 21.65 9.78
CA GLY A 246 6.08 21.54 8.66
C GLY A 246 6.57 20.13 8.34
N ASP A 247 6.07 19.10 9.04
CA ASP A 247 6.47 17.70 8.84
C ASP A 247 6.21 17.26 7.39
N GLY A 248 7.12 16.44 6.84
CA GLY A 248 6.78 15.65 5.68
C GLY A 248 5.85 14.52 6.11
N THR A 249 4.68 14.42 5.50
CA THR A 249 3.66 13.44 5.87
C THR A 249 3.42 12.47 4.72
N VAL A 250 3.50 11.18 5.03
CA VAL A 250 3.00 10.09 4.19
C VAL A 250 1.72 9.54 4.83
N LEU A 251 0.65 9.46 4.07
CA LEU A 251 -0.68 9.01 4.47
C LEU A 251 -0.99 7.66 3.84
N ASN A 252 -1.30 6.68 4.67
CA ASN A 252 -1.91 5.45 4.20
C ASN A 252 -3.39 5.45 4.63
N MET A 253 -4.25 5.81 3.68
CA MET A 253 -5.69 5.93 3.88
C MET A 253 -6.35 4.55 3.77
N LEU A 254 -6.73 3.99 4.90
CA LEU A 254 -7.28 2.63 5.00
C LEU A 254 -8.78 2.60 4.71
N SER A 255 -9.49 3.65 5.12
CA SER A 255 -10.88 3.93 4.73
C SER A 255 -11.15 5.42 4.88
N ALA A 256 -11.88 6.06 3.96
CA ALA A 256 -12.33 7.43 4.17
C ALA A 256 -13.54 7.82 3.32
N SER A 257 -14.19 8.92 3.69
CA SER A 257 -15.31 9.53 2.97
C SER A 257 -14.89 10.54 1.88
N HIS A 258 -13.59 10.68 1.63
CA HIS A 258 -13.08 11.58 0.60
C HIS A 258 -13.61 11.19 -0.79
N PHE A 259 -13.85 12.20 -1.64
CA PHE A 259 -14.28 12.01 -3.03
C PHE A 259 -15.62 11.29 -3.18
N GLY A 260 -16.55 11.53 -2.25
CA GLY A 260 -17.95 11.14 -2.39
C GLY A 260 -18.30 9.75 -1.85
N THR A 261 -17.38 9.08 -1.16
CA THR A 261 -17.66 7.81 -0.49
C THR A 261 -18.29 8.04 0.89
N PRO A 262 -19.21 7.19 1.36
CA PRO A 262 -19.81 7.34 2.68
C PRO A 262 -18.84 6.90 3.79
N SER A 263 -19.16 7.28 5.03
CA SER A 263 -18.56 6.67 6.22
C SER A 263 -18.84 5.16 6.25
N VAL A 264 -17.89 4.40 6.78
CA VAL A 264 -17.91 2.93 6.73
C VAL A 264 -17.97 2.36 8.14
N ALA A 265 -18.94 1.48 8.38
CA ALA A 265 -18.94 0.61 9.55
C ALA A 265 -17.92 -0.51 9.35
N ILE A 266 -16.82 -0.48 10.11
CA ILE A 266 -15.76 -1.49 9.99
C ILE A 266 -16.15 -2.71 10.84
N PRO A 267 -16.29 -3.90 10.23
CA PRO A 267 -16.68 -5.09 10.98
C PRO A 267 -15.52 -5.64 11.82
N ASN A 268 -15.86 -6.30 12.92
CA ASN A 268 -14.93 -7.10 13.71
C ASN A 268 -14.26 -8.16 12.81
N GLY A 269 -12.95 -8.31 12.94
CA GLY A 269 -12.14 -9.25 12.17
C GLY A 269 -11.75 -8.75 10.77
N LYS A 270 -12.07 -7.50 10.40
CA LYS A 270 -11.52 -6.92 9.16
C LYS A 270 -10.02 -6.65 9.34
N ILE A 271 -9.21 -7.15 8.42
CA ILE A 271 -7.78 -6.87 8.37
C ILE A 271 -7.49 -5.82 7.28
N TYR A 272 -6.68 -4.84 7.63
CA TYR A 272 -6.07 -3.89 6.70
C TYR A 272 -4.59 -4.23 6.55
N GLY A 273 -4.09 -4.27 5.32
CA GLY A 273 -2.70 -4.62 5.00
C GLY A 273 -2.44 -6.13 4.85
N PRO A 274 -1.18 -6.58 5.00
CA PRO A 274 -0.02 -5.75 5.34
C PRO A 274 0.47 -4.85 4.21
N TRP A 275 0.98 -3.68 4.58
CA TRP A 275 1.77 -2.80 3.73
C TRP A 275 3.17 -2.62 4.33
N LEU A 276 4.14 -2.22 3.51
CA LEU A 276 5.52 -1.96 3.93
C LEU A 276 5.75 -0.45 4.03
N VAL A 277 6.32 0.00 5.14
CA VAL A 277 6.93 1.33 5.27
C VAL A 277 8.41 1.18 4.97
N TYR A 278 8.81 1.57 3.77
CA TYR A 278 10.14 1.33 3.21
C TYR A 278 11.04 2.55 3.34
N PHE A 279 12.32 2.32 3.61
CA PHE A 279 13.34 3.35 3.78
C PHE A 279 14.49 3.11 2.81
N ASN A 280 14.90 4.15 2.11
CA ASN A 280 16.07 4.11 1.24
C ASN A 280 16.76 5.46 1.16
N ASN A 281 17.66 5.62 0.19
CA ASN A 281 18.43 6.83 -0.05
C ASN A 281 17.67 7.93 -0.84
N GLY A 282 16.35 7.84 -0.94
CA GLY A 282 15.51 8.76 -1.72
C GLY A 282 15.35 8.39 -3.19
N SER A 283 15.93 7.27 -3.63
CA SER A 283 15.77 6.77 -5.00
C SER A 283 14.35 6.24 -5.26
N ILE A 284 13.62 6.88 -6.18
CA ILE A 284 12.29 6.43 -6.60
C ILE A 284 12.36 5.09 -7.33
N SER A 285 13.36 4.87 -8.18
CA SER A 285 13.50 3.62 -8.95
C SER A 285 13.77 2.41 -8.07
N ASP A 286 14.51 2.60 -6.99
CA ASP A 286 14.74 1.59 -5.96
C ASP A 286 13.44 1.27 -5.20
N ALA A 287 12.69 2.30 -4.78
CA ALA A 287 11.39 2.11 -4.14
C ALA A 287 10.38 1.40 -5.07
N GLN A 288 10.37 1.72 -6.38
CA GLN A 288 9.56 1.04 -7.39
C GLN A 288 9.97 -0.43 -7.56
N SER A 289 11.28 -0.70 -7.52
CA SER A 289 11.81 -2.07 -7.57
C SER A 289 11.37 -2.86 -6.34
N GLN A 290 11.46 -2.27 -5.14
CA GLN A 290 10.95 -2.87 -3.91
C GLN A 290 9.45 -3.14 -3.99
N ALA A 291 8.65 -2.21 -4.52
CA ALA A 291 7.22 -2.40 -4.71
C ALA A 291 6.89 -3.59 -5.63
N GLY A 292 7.71 -3.82 -6.66
CA GLY A 292 7.62 -5.01 -7.51
C GLY A 292 7.88 -6.31 -6.73
N LEU A 293 8.89 -6.33 -5.86
CA LEU A 293 9.21 -7.48 -5.01
C LEU A 293 8.09 -7.77 -4.00
N GLU A 294 7.54 -6.74 -3.35
CA GLU A 294 6.40 -6.88 -2.44
C GLU A 294 5.15 -7.40 -3.17
N GLY A 295 4.87 -6.89 -4.38
CA GLY A 295 3.75 -7.36 -5.20
C GLY A 295 3.86 -8.84 -5.62
N ALA A 296 5.08 -9.30 -5.91
CA ALA A 296 5.37 -10.70 -6.22
C ALA A 296 5.29 -11.60 -4.97
N SER A 297 5.70 -11.08 -3.81
CA SER A 297 5.75 -11.81 -2.54
C SER A 297 4.39 -11.87 -1.82
N TRP A 298 3.48 -10.94 -2.11
CA TRP A 298 2.13 -10.95 -1.54
C TRP A 298 1.27 -12.04 -2.22
N PRO A 299 0.39 -12.76 -1.50
CA PRO A 299 0.12 -12.68 -0.07
C PRO A 299 1.28 -13.23 0.77
N TYR A 300 1.61 -12.52 1.84
CA TYR A 300 2.79 -12.81 2.64
C TYR A 300 2.60 -14.09 3.48
N SER A 301 3.34 -15.15 3.14
CA SER A 301 3.29 -16.43 3.86
C SER A 301 3.78 -16.37 5.30
N TRP A 302 4.56 -15.34 5.66
CA TRP A 302 5.03 -15.12 7.02
C TRP A 302 3.92 -14.61 7.96
N LEU A 303 2.82 -14.06 7.42
CA LEU A 303 1.69 -13.61 8.24
C LEU A 303 0.71 -14.76 8.46
N SER A 304 0.75 -15.33 9.66
CA SER A 304 -0.22 -16.32 10.11
C SER A 304 -1.31 -15.66 10.94
N ASN A 305 -2.40 -15.24 10.31
CA ASN A 305 -3.57 -14.67 10.98
C ASN A 305 -4.86 -15.22 10.36
N ALA A 306 -5.84 -15.61 11.17
CA ALA A 306 -7.11 -16.18 10.69
C ALA A 306 -7.91 -15.21 9.80
N HIS A 307 -7.77 -13.90 10.02
CA HIS A 307 -8.37 -12.86 9.19
C HIS A 307 -7.57 -12.57 7.90
N TYR A 308 -6.43 -13.22 7.68
CA TYR A 308 -5.58 -13.10 6.50
C TYR A 308 -5.42 -14.46 5.79
N PRO A 309 -6.41 -14.88 4.97
CA PRO A 309 -6.35 -16.16 4.29
C PRO A 309 -5.24 -16.15 3.22
N LEU A 310 -4.36 -17.16 3.31
CA LEU A 310 -3.36 -17.45 2.28
C LEU A 310 -3.96 -18.29 1.13
N SER A 311 -4.99 -19.09 1.42
CA SER A 311 -5.76 -19.78 0.38
C SER A 311 -6.56 -18.74 -0.39
N ARG A 312 -6.17 -18.50 -1.63
CA ARG A 312 -6.74 -17.51 -2.53
C ARG A 312 -6.85 -18.10 -3.93
N THR A 313 -7.79 -17.58 -4.71
CA THR A 313 -8.05 -18.07 -6.07
C THR A 313 -7.84 -16.98 -7.11
N THR A 314 -7.89 -17.38 -8.39
CA THR A 314 -7.94 -16.47 -9.52
C THR A 314 -9.33 -16.58 -10.15
N VAL A 315 -9.99 -15.45 -10.35
CA VAL A 315 -11.27 -15.37 -11.06
C VAL A 315 -11.00 -14.88 -12.47
N THR A 316 -11.39 -15.67 -13.46
CA THR A 316 -11.24 -15.35 -14.89
C THR A 316 -12.58 -15.39 -15.59
N GLY A 317 -12.72 -14.60 -16.65
CA GLY A 317 -13.89 -14.66 -17.52
C GLY A 317 -13.74 -13.78 -18.74
N THR A 318 -14.80 -13.69 -19.53
CA THR A 318 -14.87 -12.84 -20.72
C THR A 318 -16.14 -12.01 -20.67
N LEU A 319 -16.01 -10.70 -20.86
CA LEU A 319 -17.13 -9.77 -20.98
C LEU A 319 -17.38 -9.44 -22.45
N ARG A 320 -18.65 -9.56 -22.86
CA ARG A 320 -19.14 -9.17 -24.17
C ARG A 320 -20.27 -8.18 -24.02
N LEU A 321 -20.32 -7.20 -24.92
CA LEU A 321 -21.46 -6.32 -25.10
C LEU A 321 -22.63 -7.11 -25.69
N ALA A 322 -23.84 -6.55 -25.62
CA ALA A 322 -25.05 -7.19 -26.15
C ALA A 322 -24.98 -7.52 -27.65
N ASN A 323 -24.18 -6.76 -28.41
CA ASN A 323 -23.93 -6.99 -29.83
C ASN A 323 -22.80 -8.01 -30.10
N GLY A 324 -22.30 -8.70 -29.07
CA GLY A 324 -21.27 -9.74 -29.15
C GLY A 324 -19.82 -9.21 -29.19
N GLN A 325 -19.61 -7.90 -29.30
CA GLN A 325 -18.27 -7.31 -29.31
C GLN A 325 -17.57 -7.44 -27.95
N PRO A 326 -16.24 -7.56 -27.92
CA PRO A 326 -15.46 -7.46 -26.69
C PRO A 326 -15.79 -6.19 -25.89
N ALA A 327 -16.03 -6.33 -24.58
CA ALA A 327 -16.12 -5.18 -23.68
C ALA A 327 -14.70 -4.72 -23.27
N ALA A 328 -13.89 -4.34 -24.26
CA ALA A 328 -12.49 -3.97 -24.06
C ALA A 328 -12.35 -2.77 -23.13
N GLY A 329 -11.40 -2.84 -22.19
CA GLY A 329 -11.13 -1.77 -21.21
C GLY A 329 -12.20 -1.60 -20.13
N ALA A 330 -13.27 -2.40 -20.12
CA ALA A 330 -14.28 -2.34 -19.07
C ALA A 330 -13.67 -2.69 -17.71
N THR A 331 -14.04 -1.94 -16.68
CA THR A 331 -13.67 -2.25 -15.31
C THR A 331 -14.54 -3.41 -14.83
N VAL A 332 -13.89 -4.43 -14.26
CA VAL A 332 -14.53 -5.59 -13.64
C VAL A 332 -14.19 -5.59 -12.17
N ALA A 333 -15.19 -5.65 -11.31
CA ALA A 333 -15.00 -5.66 -9.87
C ALA A 333 -15.78 -6.80 -9.18
N LEU A 334 -15.17 -7.38 -8.16
CA LEU A 334 -15.81 -8.28 -7.21
C LEU A 334 -15.95 -7.55 -5.88
N ALA A 335 -17.17 -7.49 -5.37
CA ALA A 335 -17.46 -6.87 -4.08
C ALA A 335 -18.57 -7.65 -3.36
N LYS A 336 -18.94 -7.21 -2.15
CA LYS A 336 -20.01 -7.83 -1.38
C LYS A 336 -21.28 -7.90 -2.24
N PRO A 337 -22.07 -8.99 -2.15
CA PRO A 337 -23.32 -9.10 -2.88
C PRO A 337 -24.29 -7.95 -2.58
N GLY A 338 -24.81 -7.33 -3.64
CA GLY A 338 -25.83 -6.29 -3.58
C GLY A 338 -25.31 -4.89 -3.22
N GLY A 339 -26.16 -3.89 -3.50
CA GLY A 339 -25.87 -2.48 -3.22
C GLY A 339 -24.94 -1.80 -4.22
N ASP A 340 -24.68 -0.52 -3.96
CA ASP A 340 -23.79 0.33 -4.74
C ASP A 340 -22.32 0.05 -4.40
N LEU A 341 -21.54 -0.37 -5.39
CA LEU A 341 -20.11 -0.65 -5.31
C LEU A 341 -19.31 0.49 -4.64
N TYR A 342 -19.65 1.75 -4.95
CA TYR A 342 -18.93 2.93 -4.46
C TYR A 342 -19.32 3.33 -3.04
N ALA A 343 -20.43 2.79 -2.53
CA ALA A 343 -20.82 2.92 -1.13
C ALA A 343 -20.26 1.78 -0.25
N GLN A 344 -19.63 0.77 -0.84
CA GLN A 344 -19.10 -0.38 -0.08
C GLN A 344 -17.75 -0.08 0.57
N GLY A 345 -17.54 -0.70 1.73
CA GLY A 345 -16.29 -0.61 2.49
C GLY A 345 -16.18 -1.55 3.68
N ALA A 346 -17.24 -2.27 4.05
CA ALA A 346 -17.21 -3.22 5.16
C ALA A 346 -16.46 -4.52 4.80
N ASP A 347 -16.52 -4.95 3.54
CA ASP A 347 -15.86 -6.15 3.03
C ASP A 347 -14.67 -5.78 2.14
N TYR A 348 -14.21 -6.72 1.29
CA TYR A 348 -13.07 -6.55 0.41
C TYR A 348 -13.51 -6.38 -1.04
N ILE A 349 -12.87 -5.47 -1.77
CA ILE A 349 -13.15 -5.17 -3.17
C ILE A 349 -11.94 -5.53 -4.02
N PHE A 350 -12.16 -6.30 -5.08
CA PHE A 350 -11.13 -6.65 -6.06
C PHE A 350 -11.53 -6.08 -7.41
N SER A 351 -10.57 -5.62 -8.20
CA SER A 351 -10.88 -5.15 -9.54
C SER A 351 -9.73 -5.26 -10.51
N THR A 352 -10.09 -5.33 -11.78
CA THR A 352 -9.17 -5.35 -12.93
C THR A 352 -9.85 -4.67 -14.12
N GLN A 353 -9.12 -4.54 -15.22
CA GLN A 353 -9.69 -4.12 -16.51
C GLN A 353 -9.70 -5.31 -17.48
N ALA A 354 -10.75 -5.38 -18.29
CA ALA A 354 -10.82 -6.34 -19.37
C ALA A 354 -9.83 -5.97 -20.49
N ASP A 355 -9.15 -6.97 -21.06
CA ASP A 355 -8.22 -6.80 -22.17
C ASP A 355 -8.94 -6.44 -23.49
N ALA A 356 -8.18 -6.29 -24.58
CA ALA A 356 -8.71 -5.97 -25.90
C ALA A 356 -9.74 -7.00 -26.44
N ASN A 357 -9.72 -8.23 -25.92
CA ASN A 357 -10.63 -9.32 -26.27
C ASN A 357 -11.79 -9.46 -25.26
N GLY A 358 -11.87 -8.57 -24.27
CA GLY A 358 -12.87 -8.60 -23.20
C GLY A 358 -12.56 -9.63 -22.11
N ASN A 359 -11.40 -10.29 -22.14
CA ASN A 359 -11.02 -11.23 -21.09
C ASN A 359 -10.54 -10.46 -19.86
N PHE A 360 -10.87 -10.96 -18.68
CA PHE A 360 -10.40 -10.41 -17.42
C PHE A 360 -9.80 -11.50 -16.54
N THR A 361 -8.83 -11.10 -15.72
CA THR A 361 -8.21 -11.94 -14.68
C THR A 361 -8.08 -11.13 -13.41
N ILE A 362 -8.69 -11.61 -12.32
CA ILE A 362 -8.59 -11.03 -10.98
C ILE A 362 -7.84 -12.07 -10.11
N PRO A 363 -6.54 -11.90 -9.87
CA PRO A 363 -5.76 -12.83 -9.07
C PRO A 363 -5.97 -12.63 -7.57
N LYS A 364 -5.57 -13.62 -6.78
CA LYS A 364 -5.44 -13.52 -5.31
C LYS A 364 -6.75 -13.11 -4.60
N VAL A 365 -7.89 -13.52 -5.13
CA VAL A 365 -9.22 -13.29 -4.54
C VAL A 365 -9.40 -14.18 -3.31
N ARG A 366 -9.91 -13.59 -2.23
CA ARG A 366 -10.16 -14.30 -0.97
C ARG A 366 -11.41 -15.17 -1.06
N PRO A 367 -11.53 -16.25 -0.27
CA PRO A 367 -12.76 -17.04 -0.21
C PRO A 367 -13.91 -16.20 0.37
N ALA A 368 -14.95 -15.98 -0.42
CA ALA A 368 -16.24 -15.40 0.00
C ALA A 368 -17.26 -15.54 -1.16
N THR A 369 -18.48 -15.06 -0.93
CA THR A 369 -19.48 -14.85 -1.99
C THR A 369 -19.38 -13.42 -2.48
N TYR A 370 -19.34 -13.22 -3.80
CA TYR A 370 -19.21 -11.90 -4.43
C TYR A 370 -20.30 -11.64 -5.47
N SER A 371 -20.67 -10.37 -5.64
CA SER A 371 -21.29 -9.88 -6.88
C SER A 371 -20.20 -9.43 -7.86
N LEU A 372 -20.38 -9.75 -9.13
CA LEU A 372 -19.56 -9.20 -10.22
C LEU A 372 -20.21 -7.93 -10.75
N TYR A 373 -19.47 -6.83 -10.70
CA TYR A 373 -19.82 -5.55 -11.28
C TYR A 373 -18.97 -5.33 -12.54
N ALA A 374 -19.58 -4.84 -13.60
CA ALA A 374 -18.89 -4.48 -14.83
C ALA A 374 -19.44 -3.16 -15.38
N PHE A 375 -18.55 -2.23 -15.73
CA PHE A 375 -18.94 -0.94 -16.29
C PHE A 375 -17.87 -0.41 -17.23
N ALA A 376 -18.30 0.41 -18.20
CA ALA A 376 -17.38 1.10 -19.08
C ALA A 376 -16.45 1.99 -18.24
N ASN A 377 -15.16 1.94 -18.55
CA ASN A 377 -14.19 2.71 -17.80
C ASN A 377 -14.28 4.19 -18.21
N GLY A 378 -14.34 5.09 -17.23
CA GLY A 378 -14.26 6.54 -17.46
C GLY A 378 -12.82 7.04 -17.58
N VAL A 379 -11.84 6.17 -17.32
CA VAL A 379 -10.40 6.50 -17.36
C VAL A 379 -9.80 5.92 -18.62
N SER A 380 -9.48 6.79 -19.58
CA SER A 380 -8.62 6.47 -20.71
C SER A 380 -7.21 6.15 -20.19
N THR A 381 -6.80 4.90 -20.23
CA THR A 381 -5.37 4.54 -20.19
C THR A 381 -4.79 4.73 -21.59
N ALA A 382 -4.44 5.98 -21.90
CA ALA A 382 -3.65 6.31 -23.09
C ALA A 382 -2.15 6.14 -22.79
#